data_AF-A0A7K1SFW1-F1
#
_entry.id   AF-A0A7K1SFW1-F1
#
_cell.length_a   1.000
_cell.length_b   1.000
_cell.length_c   1.000
_cell.angle_alpha   90.00
_cell.angle_beta   90.00
_cell.angle_gamma   90.00
#
_symmetry.space_group_name_H-M   'P 1'
#
loop_
_entity.id
_entity.type
_entity.pdbx_description
1 polymer ?
#
loop_
_entity_poly.entity_id
_entity_poly.type
_entity_poly.pdbx_seq_one_letter_code
_entity_poly.pdbx_strand_id
1 'polypeptide(L)'
;MKYISLICFLFLVFACAPGKEKICGKIDDSIRHYLEKSNKDLDIHELKTTDFVMVGAGRLDTLSKENYNQKIAYFSKRYAASGNVAKADLDSMNYYAKLDSLTALQITTRWQDPQVYYYSKTYLSTTMGTVKKSDTVHYALDRTFKLIPIL
;
A
#
# COMPACT_ATOMS: atom_id res chain seq x y z
N MET A 1 -20.86 -53.91 14.56
CA MET A 1 -20.45 -52.68 15.27
C MET A 1 -19.36 -52.01 14.45
N LYS A 2 -19.57 -50.71 14.15
CA LYS A 2 -18.62 -49.59 13.97
C LYS A 2 -17.28 -49.89 13.30
N TYR A 3 -17.05 -49.30 12.11
CA TYR A 3 -15.99 -48.30 11.83
C TYR A 3 -16.19 -47.78 10.39
N ILE A 4 -17.17 -46.90 10.21
CA ILE A 4 -17.26 -46.00 9.05
C ILE A 4 -17.23 -44.60 9.64
N SER A 5 -16.48 -43.68 9.02
CA SER A 5 -16.31 -42.28 9.38
C SER A 5 -14.99 -41.95 10.11
N LEU A 6 -13.88 -42.06 9.38
CA LEU A 6 -12.67 -41.28 9.67
C LEU A 6 -11.95 -40.84 8.38
N ILE A 7 -12.71 -40.45 7.35
CA ILE A 7 -12.17 -39.88 6.11
C ILE A 7 -13.09 -38.73 5.68
N CYS A 8 -13.10 -37.63 6.44
CA CYS A 8 -13.79 -36.41 6.00
C CYS A 8 -13.29 -35.14 6.71
N PHE A 9 -12.02 -35.12 7.16
CA PHE A 9 -11.43 -33.94 7.81
C PHE A 9 -10.04 -33.59 7.25
N LEU A 10 -9.88 -33.76 5.93
CA LEU A 10 -8.68 -33.37 5.17
C LEU A 10 -9.05 -32.57 3.91
N PHE A 11 -10.19 -31.89 3.92
CA PHE A 11 -10.50 -30.79 3.01
C PHE A 11 -10.01 -29.50 3.67
N LEU A 12 -8.95 -28.89 3.12
CA LEU A 12 -8.55 -27.45 3.21
C LEU A 12 -7.03 -27.22 3.17
N VAL A 13 -6.24 -28.16 2.67
CA VAL A 13 -4.81 -27.93 2.44
C VAL A 13 -4.61 -27.39 1.01
N PHE A 14 -4.55 -26.06 0.90
CA PHE A 14 -3.87 -25.29 -0.15
C PHE A 14 -4.36 -25.37 -1.60
N ALA A 15 -5.65 -25.17 -1.85
CA ALA A 15 -6.05 -24.52 -3.09
C ALA A 15 -5.89 -23.00 -2.94
N CYS A 16 -4.65 -22.50 -3.03
CA CYS A 16 -4.47 -21.09 -3.39
C CYS A 16 -5.13 -20.94 -4.76
N ALA A 17 -6.34 -20.36 -4.81
CA ALA A 17 -7.11 -20.33 -6.04
C ALA A 17 -6.26 -19.69 -7.14
N PRO A 18 -6.10 -20.30 -8.32
CA PRO A 18 -5.26 -19.77 -9.40
C PRO A 18 -5.64 -18.33 -9.81
N GLY A 19 -6.86 -17.89 -9.44
CA GLY A 19 -7.28 -16.49 -9.53
C GLY A 19 -6.52 -15.53 -8.61
N LYS A 20 -6.21 -15.90 -7.35
CA LYS A 20 -5.47 -15.04 -6.42
C LYS A 20 -4.03 -14.83 -6.89
N GLU A 21 -3.34 -15.91 -7.25
CA GLU A 21 -1.94 -15.82 -7.73
C GLU A 21 -1.83 -14.98 -9.00
N LYS A 22 -2.76 -15.15 -9.94
CA LYS A 22 -2.85 -14.30 -11.15
C LYS A 22 -3.07 -12.82 -10.83
N ILE A 23 -3.87 -12.50 -9.80
CA ILE A 23 -4.09 -11.13 -9.35
C ILE A 23 -2.83 -10.59 -8.67
N CYS A 24 -2.17 -11.36 -7.81
CA CYS A 24 -0.89 -10.99 -7.21
C CYS A 24 0.18 -10.68 -8.27
N GLY A 25 0.30 -11.52 -9.31
CA GLY A 25 1.25 -11.28 -10.40
C GLY A 25 0.98 -9.95 -11.14
N LYS A 26 -0.29 -9.63 -11.42
CA LYS A 26 -0.65 -8.33 -12.02
C LYS A 26 -0.36 -7.15 -11.09
N ILE A 27 -0.58 -7.31 -9.79
CA ILE A 27 -0.23 -6.30 -8.79
C ILE A 27 1.29 -6.10 -8.78
N ASP A 28 2.06 -7.18 -8.81
CA ASP A 28 3.52 -7.15 -8.83
C ASP A 28 4.07 -6.41 -10.05
N ASP A 29 3.54 -6.72 -11.24
CA ASP A 29 3.90 -6.05 -12.50
C ASP A 29 3.62 -4.54 -12.43
N SER A 30 2.44 -4.16 -11.94
CA SER A 30 2.05 -2.75 -11.81
C SER A 30 2.92 -1.99 -10.80
N ILE A 31 3.22 -2.59 -9.64
CA ILE A 31 4.08 -1.95 -8.62
C ILE A 31 5.50 -1.80 -9.18
N ARG A 32 6.05 -2.85 -9.79
CA ARG A 32 7.38 -2.82 -10.40
C ARG A 32 7.48 -1.69 -11.43
N HIS A 33 6.53 -1.64 -12.36
CA HIS A 33 6.48 -0.60 -13.39
C HIS A 33 6.43 0.82 -12.79
N TYR A 34 5.63 1.01 -11.74
CA TYR A 34 5.55 2.30 -11.06
C TYR A 34 6.86 2.69 -10.37
N LEU A 35 7.51 1.76 -9.66
CA LEU A 35 8.73 2.01 -8.92
C LEU A 35 9.91 2.34 -9.85
N GLU A 36 10.10 1.56 -10.91
CA GLU A 36 11.15 1.77 -11.91
C GLU A 36 10.95 3.09 -12.68
N LYS A 37 9.69 3.47 -12.95
CA LYS A 37 9.38 4.76 -13.58
C LYS A 37 9.64 5.95 -12.65
N SER A 38 9.34 5.79 -11.37
CA SER A 38 9.45 6.86 -10.38
C SER A 38 10.88 7.11 -9.92
N ASN A 39 11.75 6.11 -10.04
CA ASN A 39 13.14 6.21 -9.59
C ASN A 39 14.08 5.40 -10.49
N LYS A 40 14.88 6.11 -11.31
CA LYS A 40 15.82 5.48 -12.26
C LYS A 40 17.01 4.79 -11.59
N ASP A 41 17.31 5.14 -10.34
CA ASP A 41 18.47 4.61 -9.60
C ASP A 41 18.07 3.49 -8.62
N LEU A 42 16.81 3.03 -8.71
CA LEU A 42 16.27 1.95 -7.90
C LEU A 42 16.49 0.60 -8.59
N ASP A 43 17.20 -0.30 -7.92
CA ASP A 43 17.34 -1.70 -8.33
C ASP A 43 16.42 -2.59 -7.49
N ILE A 44 15.58 -3.41 -8.13
CA ILE A 44 14.57 -4.25 -7.49
C ILE A 44 15.00 -5.71 -7.57
N HIS A 45 15.56 -6.22 -6.48
CA HIS A 45 16.02 -7.62 -6.34
C HIS A 45 14.85 -8.59 -6.19
N GLU A 46 13.86 -8.21 -5.38
CA GLU A 46 12.68 -9.04 -5.14
C GLU A 46 11.46 -8.15 -4.94
N LEU A 47 10.35 -8.52 -5.59
CA LEU A 47 9.06 -7.90 -5.41
C LEU A 47 8.02 -9.01 -5.53
N LYS A 48 7.28 -9.24 -4.44
CA LYS A 48 6.29 -10.32 -4.38
C LYS A 48 5.10 -9.95 -3.51
N THR A 49 3.92 -9.95 -4.10
CA THR A 49 2.66 -9.76 -3.38
C THR A 49 2.26 -11.07 -2.72
N THR A 50 2.26 -11.05 -1.38
CA THR A 50 1.97 -12.22 -0.55
C THR A 50 0.49 -12.39 -0.27
N ASP A 51 -0.25 -11.29 -0.20
CA ASP A 51 -1.70 -11.29 -0.05
C ASP A 51 -2.28 -9.94 -0.51
N PHE A 52 -3.58 -9.91 -0.73
CA PHE A 52 -4.31 -8.67 -0.95
C PHE A 52 -5.75 -8.81 -0.42
N VAL A 53 -6.31 -7.67 -0.02
CA VAL A 53 -7.71 -7.55 0.35
C VAL A 53 -8.38 -6.50 -0.51
N MET A 54 -9.67 -6.68 -0.78
CA MET A 54 -10.47 -5.65 -1.44
C MET A 54 -11.02 -4.69 -0.38
N VAL A 55 -10.71 -3.40 -0.52
CA VAL A 55 -11.18 -2.35 0.38
C VAL A 55 -12.02 -1.35 -0.37
N GLY A 56 -13.09 -0.87 0.27
CA GLY A 56 -13.86 0.25 -0.27
C GLY A 56 -13.12 1.58 -0.11
N ALA A 57 -13.52 2.57 -0.91
CA ALA A 57 -12.96 3.92 -0.90
C ALA A 57 -12.85 4.54 0.51
N GLY A 58 -13.88 4.41 1.35
CA GLY A 58 -13.84 4.97 2.71
C GLY A 58 -12.74 4.37 3.61
N ARG A 59 -12.44 3.07 3.46
CA ARG A 59 -11.32 2.46 4.20
C ARG A 59 -9.98 2.94 3.65
N LEU A 60 -9.86 3.05 2.33
CA LEU A 60 -8.65 3.57 1.70
C LEU A 60 -8.38 5.02 2.12
N ASP A 61 -9.42 5.86 2.20
CA ASP A 61 -9.31 7.23 2.67
C ASP A 61 -8.85 7.31 4.12
N THR A 62 -9.38 6.43 4.97
CA THR A 62 -8.97 6.34 6.37
C THR A 62 -7.48 6.01 6.48
N LEU A 63 -7.01 4.98 5.76
CA LEU A 63 -5.60 4.58 5.73
C LEU A 63 -4.70 5.70 5.20
N SER A 64 -5.18 6.46 4.21
CA SER A 64 -4.46 7.59 3.63
C SER A 64 -4.28 8.71 4.65
N LYS A 65 -5.34 9.09 5.37
CA LYS A 65 -5.29 10.10 6.44
C LYS A 65 -4.34 9.67 7.57
N GLU A 66 -4.39 8.40 7.97
CA GLU A 66 -3.47 7.85 8.97
C GLU A 66 -2.00 7.99 8.52
N ASN A 67 -1.68 7.63 7.28
CA ASN A 67 -0.34 7.78 6.71
C ASN A 67 0.10 9.26 6.67
N TYR A 68 -0.77 10.16 6.21
CA TYR A 68 -0.47 11.60 6.17
C TYR A 68 -0.18 12.16 7.55
N ASN A 69 -0.98 11.81 8.56
CA ASN A 69 -0.75 12.23 9.93
C ASN A 69 0.59 11.74 10.47
N GLN A 70 1.00 10.51 10.15
CA GLN A 70 2.33 10.01 10.51
C GLN A 70 3.45 10.81 9.83
N LYS A 71 3.31 11.16 8.54
CA LYS A 71 4.28 11.99 7.82
C LYS A 71 4.34 13.42 8.39
N ILE A 72 3.20 14.05 8.65
CA ILE A 72 3.13 15.37 9.28
C ILE A 72 3.84 15.35 10.62
N ALA A 73 3.58 14.35 11.47
CA ALA A 73 4.23 14.21 12.77
C ALA A 73 5.76 14.01 12.62
N TYR A 74 6.20 13.19 11.66
CA TYR A 74 7.63 12.99 11.38
C TYR A 74 8.33 14.29 10.99
N PHE A 75 7.79 15.03 10.03
CA PHE A 75 8.39 16.29 9.58
C PHE A 75 8.25 17.40 10.62
N SER A 76 7.16 17.44 11.39
CA SER A 76 6.99 18.37 12.51
C SER A 76 8.08 18.19 13.57
N LYS A 77 8.39 16.94 13.94
CA LYS A 77 9.47 16.64 14.90
C LYS A 77 10.83 17.11 14.38
N ARG A 78 11.12 16.90 13.09
CA ARG A 78 12.38 17.34 12.47
C ARG A 78 12.48 18.86 12.36
N TYR A 79 11.40 19.51 11.96
CA TYR A 79 11.33 20.97 11.88
C TYR A 79 11.58 21.60 13.26
N ALA A 80 10.94 21.10 14.31
CA ALA A 80 11.18 21.53 15.69
C ALA A 80 12.63 21.27 16.14
N ALA A 81 13.18 20.08 15.84
CA ALA A 81 14.56 19.74 16.16
C ALA A 81 15.59 20.63 15.44
N SER A 82 15.25 21.19 14.27
CA SER A 82 16.07 22.17 13.57
C SER A 82 16.01 23.58 14.17
N GLY A 83 15.18 23.83 15.20
CA GLY A 83 14.89 25.18 15.67
C GLY A 83 14.00 25.96 14.71
N ASN A 84 13.13 25.26 13.96
CA ASN A 84 12.17 25.83 13.00
C ASN A 84 12.79 26.52 11.78
N VAL A 85 13.99 26.11 11.34
CA VAL A 85 14.68 26.70 10.18
C VAL A 85 14.67 25.81 8.93
N ALA A 86 14.41 24.51 9.08
CA ALA A 86 14.37 23.57 7.97
C ALA A 86 13.11 23.73 7.11
N LYS A 87 13.10 24.72 6.20
CA LYS A 87 11.95 25.03 5.35
C LYS A 87 11.42 23.83 4.55
N ALA A 88 12.29 22.94 4.10
CA ALA A 88 11.87 21.72 3.40
C ALA A 88 10.99 20.80 4.26
N ASP A 89 11.23 20.73 5.58
CA ASP A 89 10.40 19.95 6.50
C ASP A 89 9.04 20.64 6.69
N LEU A 90 8.99 21.98 6.81
CA LEU A 90 7.75 22.75 6.86
C LEU A 90 6.91 22.61 5.57
N ASP A 91 7.55 22.71 4.40
CA ASP A 91 6.89 22.53 3.11
C ASP A 91 6.32 21.12 2.97
N SER A 92 7.04 20.11 3.45
CA SER A 92 6.57 18.72 3.49
C SER A 92 5.35 18.56 4.42
N MET A 93 5.36 19.15 5.61
CA MET A 93 4.19 19.16 6.50
C MET A 93 2.96 19.77 5.82
N ASN A 94 3.14 20.94 5.20
CA ASN A 94 2.05 21.65 4.52
C ASN A 94 1.50 20.85 3.33
N TYR A 95 2.38 20.17 2.59
CA TYR A 95 1.98 19.28 1.52
C TYR A 95 1.05 18.16 2.02
N TYR A 96 1.45 17.43 3.06
CA TYR A 96 0.63 16.35 3.61
C TYR A 96 -0.65 16.85 4.29
N ALA A 97 -0.62 18.02 4.94
CA ALA A 97 -1.82 18.65 5.50
C ALA A 97 -2.84 19.05 4.40
N LYS A 98 -2.35 19.50 3.25
CA LYS A 98 -3.18 19.76 2.07
C LYS A 98 -3.80 18.46 1.55
N LEU A 99 -3.05 17.38 1.47
CA LEU A 99 -3.58 16.07 1.05
C LEU A 99 -4.67 15.58 2.01
N ASP A 100 -4.46 15.67 3.33
CA ASP A 100 -5.47 15.29 4.33
C ASP A 100 -6.79 16.06 4.16
N SER A 101 -6.68 17.37 3.90
CA SER A 101 -7.84 18.24 3.65
C SER A 101 -8.57 17.85 2.36
N LEU A 102 -7.83 17.56 1.28
CA LEU A 102 -8.42 17.12 0.01
C LEU A 102 -9.11 15.76 0.15
N THR A 103 -8.51 14.82 0.87
CA THR A 103 -9.12 13.52 1.15
C THR A 103 -10.40 13.69 1.98
N ALA A 104 -10.41 14.59 2.97
CA ALA A 104 -11.62 14.90 3.73
C ALA A 104 -12.77 15.42 2.84
N LEU A 105 -12.48 16.32 1.91
CA LEU A 105 -13.45 16.81 0.91
C LEU A 105 -13.89 15.71 -0.07
N GLN A 106 -12.99 14.79 -0.40
CA GLN A 106 -13.30 13.69 -1.29
C GLN A 106 -14.21 12.65 -0.62
N ILE A 107 -14.02 12.36 0.67
CA ILE A 107 -14.91 11.50 1.45
C ILE A 107 -16.33 12.05 1.45
N THR A 108 -16.52 13.36 1.67
CA THR A 108 -17.85 13.98 1.74
C THR A 108 -18.59 13.95 0.39
N THR A 109 -17.87 13.82 -0.72
CA THR A 109 -18.43 13.81 -2.09
C THR A 109 -18.56 12.40 -2.69
N ARG A 110 -17.94 11.37 -2.11
CA ARG A 110 -17.87 9.99 -2.64
C ARG A 110 -19.08 9.08 -2.41
N TRP A 111 -20.11 9.54 -1.70
CA TRP A 111 -21.34 8.77 -1.44
C TRP A 111 -22.05 8.23 -2.71
N GLN A 112 -21.64 8.65 -3.91
CA GLN A 112 -22.23 8.28 -5.19
C GLN A 112 -21.47 7.20 -5.98
N ASP A 113 -20.25 6.77 -5.57
CA ASP A 113 -19.48 5.74 -6.29
C ASP A 113 -18.67 4.85 -5.32
N PRO A 114 -19.14 3.62 -5.01
CA PRO A 114 -18.41 2.69 -4.16
C PRO A 114 -17.25 2.06 -4.96
N GLN A 115 -16.15 2.82 -5.10
CA GLN A 115 -14.92 2.28 -5.68
C GLN A 115 -14.30 1.23 -4.74
N VAL A 116 -13.84 0.13 -5.33
CA VAL A 116 -13.16 -0.97 -4.65
C VAL A 116 -11.73 -1.05 -5.14
N TYR A 117 -10.79 -1.15 -4.20
CA TYR A 117 -9.36 -1.17 -4.44
C TYR A 117 -8.74 -2.47 -3.94
N TYR A 118 -7.71 -2.95 -4.62
CA TYR A 118 -6.81 -3.95 -4.09
C TYR A 118 -5.83 -3.28 -3.13
N TYR A 119 -5.88 -3.65 -1.86
CA TYR A 119 -4.88 -3.28 -0.88
C TYR A 119 -3.94 -4.46 -0.67
N SER A 120 -2.76 -4.38 -1.27
CA SER A 120 -1.78 -5.46 -1.32
C SER A 120 -0.82 -5.43 -0.14
N LYS A 121 -0.32 -6.60 0.22
CA LYS A 121 0.82 -6.78 1.12
C LYS A 121 1.98 -7.37 0.31
N THR A 122 2.95 -6.52 0.01
CA THR A 122 4.02 -6.81 -0.95
C THR A 122 5.36 -6.78 -0.25
N TYR A 123 6.10 -7.88 -0.32
CA TYR A 123 7.50 -7.90 0.07
C TYR A 123 8.32 -7.22 -1.02
N LEU A 124 9.20 -6.32 -0.63
CA LEU A 124 10.04 -5.55 -1.53
C LEU A 124 11.47 -5.53 -1.00
N SER A 125 12.41 -5.98 -1.83
CA SER A 125 13.85 -5.92 -1.61
C SER A 125 14.49 -5.09 -2.70
N THR A 126 15.08 -3.96 -2.32
CA THR A 126 15.63 -2.97 -3.25
C THR A 126 17.00 -2.48 -2.82
N THR A 127 17.73 -1.95 -3.78
CA THR A 127 18.93 -1.14 -3.56
C THR A 127 18.74 0.21 -4.20
N MET A 128 19.07 1.27 -3.48
CA MET A 128 19.07 2.65 -4.00
C MET A 128 20.44 3.25 -3.67
N GLY A 129 21.28 3.42 -4.69
CA GLY A 129 22.70 3.74 -4.50
C GLY A 129 23.42 2.66 -3.69
N THR A 130 23.92 3.01 -2.51
CA THR A 130 24.61 2.07 -1.59
C THR A 130 23.70 1.46 -0.53
N VAL A 131 22.45 1.91 -0.44
CA VAL A 131 21.52 1.51 0.63
C VAL A 131 20.67 0.34 0.15
N LYS A 132 20.78 -0.79 0.85
CA LYS A 132 19.90 -1.94 0.68
C LYS A 132 18.74 -1.84 1.65
N LYS A 133 17.52 -2.08 1.17
CA LYS A 133 16.32 -2.11 2.00
C LYS A 133 15.48 -3.33 1.63
N SER A 134 15.02 -4.05 2.65
CA SER A 134 14.03 -5.12 2.50
C SER A 134 12.92 -4.88 3.49
N ASP A 135 11.67 -4.83 3.01
CA ASP A 135 10.53 -4.44 3.83
C ASP A 135 9.23 -5.06 3.29
N THR A 136 8.19 -5.08 4.11
CA THR A 136 6.84 -5.40 3.67
C THR A 136 6.04 -4.10 3.54
N VAL A 137 5.72 -3.74 2.30
CA VAL A 137 5.05 -2.49 1.96
C VAL A 137 3.62 -2.79 1.51
N HIS A 138 2.71 -1.87 1.79
CA HIS A 138 1.34 -1.97 1.34
C HIS A 138 1.08 -0.98 0.20
N TYR A 139 0.45 -1.46 -0.87
CA TYR A 139 0.07 -0.63 -2.00
C TYR A 139 -1.45 -0.69 -2.21
N ALA A 140 -2.05 0.42 -2.61
CA ALA A 140 -3.41 0.41 -3.13
C ALA A 140 -3.40 0.51 -4.65
N LEU A 141 -4.19 -0.34 -5.28
CA LEU A 141 -4.41 -0.35 -6.72
C LEU A 141 -5.91 -0.35 -6.99
N ASP A 142 -6.35 0.35 -8.03
CA ASP A 142 -7.74 0.20 -8.49
C ASP A 142 -7.96 -1.17 -9.16
N ARG A 143 -9.20 -1.45 -9.58
CA ARG A 143 -9.53 -2.73 -10.26
C ARG A 143 -8.83 -2.91 -11.61
N THR A 144 -8.25 -1.85 -12.16
CA THR A 144 -7.43 -1.86 -13.38
C THR A 144 -5.94 -2.03 -13.09
N PHE A 145 -5.56 -2.25 -11.83
CA PHE A 145 -4.19 -2.41 -11.36
C PHE A 145 -3.36 -1.12 -11.48
N LYS A 146 -4.00 0.05 -11.50
CA LYS A 146 -3.29 1.32 -11.44
C LYS A 146 -3.01 1.68 -9.99
N LEU A 147 -1.76 2.01 -9.67
CA LEU A 147 -1.39 2.45 -8.33
C LEU A 147 -2.08 3.77 -7.96
N ILE A 148 -2.54 3.81 -6.72
CA ILE A 148 -3.16 4.96 -6.10
C ILE A 148 -2.08 5.63 -5.23
N PRO A 149 -1.56 6.82 -5.60
CA PRO A 149 -0.36 7.44 -5.02
C PRO A 149 -0.57 8.05 -3.62
N ILE A 150 -1.38 7.39 -2.78
CA ILE A 150 -1.99 7.95 -1.57
C ILE A 150 -1.47 7.22 -0.30
N LEU A 151 -0.77 6.08 -0.48
CA LEU A 151 -0.16 5.26 0.58
C LEU A 151 1.37 5.21 0.45
#